data_AF-A0A4Y9N4D2-F1
#
_entry.id   AF-A0A4Y9N4D2-F1
#
_cell.length_a   1.000
_cell.length_b   1.000
_cell.length_c   1.000
_cell.angle_alpha   90.00
_cell.angle_beta   90.00
_cell.angle_gamma   90.00
#
_symmetry.space_group_name_H-M   'P 1'
#
loop_
_entity.id
_entity.type
_entity.pdbx_description
1 polymer ?
#
loop_
_entity_poly.entity_id
_entity_poly.type
_entity_poly.pdbx_seq_one_letter_code
_entity_poly.pdbx_strand_id
1 'polypeptide(L)'
;PRGVGFLCARPAIAAQLTPVLPEPEGVPPMRAFESGEAHVAGRVGLVVAIGEHLAAGPDRVRERLAAIGRASRVLLDGVGGWEVVEPDDEPTATTTLRPPDGVDVVATRSALLSEHGIVVSAIGPERAPGEMTGPVLRVSPHLDVAMEDLQALAAAL
;
A
#
# COMPACT_ATOMS: atom_id res chain seq x y z
N PRO A 1 -4.57 -12.34 4.95
CA PRO A 1 -5.85 -12.86 4.41
C PRO A 1 -6.67 -11.73 3.79
N ARG A 2 -7.42 -11.97 2.72
CA ARG A 2 -8.34 -10.96 2.14
C ARG A 2 -9.64 -10.90 2.95
N GLY A 3 -10.33 -9.76 2.96
CA GLY A 3 -11.67 -9.61 3.56
C GLY A 3 -11.71 -9.52 5.09
N VAL A 4 -10.61 -9.14 5.74
CA VAL A 4 -10.53 -8.97 7.19
C VAL A 4 -9.75 -7.69 7.55
N GLY A 5 -10.14 -7.05 8.64
CA GLY A 5 -9.49 -5.87 9.21
C GLY A 5 -10.03 -5.61 10.61
N PHE A 6 -9.70 -4.46 11.17
CA PHE A 6 -10.22 -4.00 12.47
C PHE A 6 -10.50 -2.50 12.43
N LEU A 7 -11.42 -2.07 13.28
CA LEU A 7 -11.68 -0.66 13.56
C LEU A 7 -11.20 -0.37 14.98
N CYS A 8 -10.29 0.58 15.13
CA CYS A 8 -9.90 1.11 16.42
C CYS A 8 -10.51 2.50 16.60
N ALA A 9 -11.31 2.68 17.64
CA ALA A 9 -11.91 3.96 18.00
C ALA A 9 -11.56 4.32 19.44
N ARG A 10 -11.34 5.61 19.70
CA ARG A 10 -11.25 6.11 21.08
C ARG A 10 -12.60 5.87 21.77
N PRO A 11 -12.63 5.54 23.08
CA PRO A 11 -13.88 5.28 23.79
C PRO A 11 -14.91 6.41 23.65
N ALA A 12 -14.48 7.67 23.71
CA ALA A 12 -15.35 8.84 23.54
C ALA A 12 -16.00 8.93 22.13
N ILE A 13 -15.36 8.38 21.11
CA ILE A 13 -15.92 8.27 19.76
C ILE A 13 -16.84 7.05 19.68
N ALA A 14 -16.41 5.90 20.20
CA ALA A 14 -17.19 4.67 20.20
C ALA A 14 -18.56 4.84 20.88
N ALA A 15 -18.62 5.61 21.97
CA ALA A 15 -19.86 5.91 22.69
C ALA A 15 -20.87 6.78 21.89
N GLN A 16 -20.41 7.41 20.80
CA GLN A 16 -21.26 8.22 19.90
C GLN A 16 -21.66 7.46 18.64
N LEU A 17 -21.15 6.24 18.43
CA LEU A 17 -21.50 5.43 17.29
C LEU A 17 -22.80 4.66 17.57
N THR A 18 -23.64 4.54 16.55
CA THR A 18 -24.87 3.73 16.62
C THR A 18 -24.69 2.48 15.77
N PRO A 19 -24.76 1.28 16.36
CA PRO A 19 -24.77 0.02 15.61
C PRO A 19 -25.94 -0.05 14.64
N VAL A 20 -25.73 -0.69 13.50
CA VAL A 20 -26.79 -0.90 12.49
C VAL A 20 -27.86 -1.88 12.99
N LEU A 21 -27.44 -2.86 13.80
CA LEU A 21 -28.32 -3.83 14.45
C LEU A 21 -28.39 -3.55 15.95
N PRO A 22 -29.51 -3.85 16.64
CA PRO A 22 -29.62 -3.66 18.08
C PRO A 22 -28.48 -4.36 18.83
N GLU A 23 -27.94 -3.69 19.84
CA GLU A 23 -26.88 -4.26 20.68
C GLU A 23 -27.41 -5.50 21.43
N PRO A 24 -26.74 -6.65 21.32
CA PRO A 24 -27.01 -7.78 22.20
C PRO A 24 -26.65 -7.39 23.64
N GLU A 25 -27.49 -7.76 24.62
CA GLU A 25 -27.17 -7.48 26.02
C GLU A 25 -25.86 -8.15 26.46
N GLY A 26 -25.03 -7.40 27.20
CA GLY A 26 -23.82 -7.93 27.84
C GLY A 26 -22.59 -8.09 26.94
N VAL A 27 -22.58 -7.54 25.72
CA VAL A 27 -21.38 -7.55 24.87
C VAL A 27 -20.55 -6.26 25.03
N PRO A 28 -19.21 -6.32 24.89
CA PRO A 28 -18.37 -5.12 24.83
C PRO A 28 -18.82 -4.15 23.71
N PRO A 29 -18.71 -2.81 23.89
CA PRO A 29 -19.30 -1.84 22.96
C PRO A 29 -18.95 -2.04 21.48
N MET A 30 -17.69 -2.31 21.17
CA MET A 30 -17.26 -2.50 19.77
C MET A 30 -17.78 -3.80 19.13
N ARG A 31 -18.23 -4.79 19.93
CA ARG A 31 -18.73 -6.07 19.42
C ARG A 31 -20.09 -5.92 18.75
N ALA A 32 -20.88 -4.92 19.11
CA ALA A 32 -22.16 -4.63 18.48
C ALA A 32 -22.03 -4.17 17.00
N PHE A 33 -20.85 -3.71 16.60
CA PHE A 33 -20.56 -3.28 15.23
C PHE A 33 -20.07 -4.42 14.32
N GLU A 34 -19.96 -5.64 14.86
CA GLU A 34 -19.58 -6.80 14.08
C GLU A 34 -20.80 -7.53 13.51
N SER A 35 -20.66 -8.11 12.32
CA SER A 35 -21.64 -9.09 11.81
C SER A 35 -21.71 -10.30 12.73
N GLY A 36 -22.92 -10.84 12.93
CA GLY A 36 -23.13 -12.12 13.61
C GLY A 36 -22.45 -13.30 12.88
N GLU A 37 -22.29 -13.20 11.56
CA GLU A 37 -21.50 -14.13 10.76
C GLU A 37 -20.05 -13.60 10.65
N ALA A 38 -19.20 -14.02 11.58
CA ALA A 38 -17.81 -13.60 11.59
C ALA A 38 -16.96 -14.37 10.57
N HIS A 39 -16.09 -13.68 9.82
CA HIS A 39 -15.05 -14.31 9.03
C HIS A 39 -13.91 -14.85 9.93
N VAL A 40 -14.18 -15.94 10.66
CA VAL A 40 -13.29 -16.51 11.68
C VAL A 40 -11.91 -16.88 11.10
N ALA A 41 -11.88 -17.58 9.97
CA ALA A 41 -10.63 -17.97 9.32
C ALA A 41 -9.76 -16.75 8.96
N GLY A 42 -10.37 -15.67 8.47
CA GLY A 42 -9.67 -14.42 8.17
C GLY A 42 -9.05 -13.79 9.43
N ARG A 43 -9.79 -13.78 10.54
CA ARG A 43 -9.29 -13.25 11.83
C ARG A 43 -8.12 -14.05 12.36
N VAL A 44 -8.19 -15.37 12.32
CA VAL A 44 -7.07 -16.24 12.72
C VAL A 44 -5.84 -15.95 11.87
N GLY A 45 -5.99 -15.88 10.54
CA GLY A 45 -4.87 -15.54 9.66
C GLY A 45 -4.32 -14.13 9.89
N LEU A 46 -5.15 -13.15 10.26
CA LEU A 46 -4.69 -11.81 10.60
C LEU A 46 -3.91 -11.80 11.93
N VAL A 47 -4.34 -12.58 12.93
CA VAL A 47 -3.60 -12.73 14.20
C VAL A 47 -2.21 -13.33 13.95
N VAL A 48 -2.11 -14.35 13.09
CA VAL A 48 -0.82 -14.92 12.69
C VAL A 48 0.07 -13.86 12.01
N ALA A 49 -0.46 -13.14 11.02
CA ALA A 49 0.29 -12.10 10.31
C ALA A 49 0.76 -10.96 11.24
N ILE A 50 -0.05 -10.57 12.23
CA ILE A 50 0.35 -9.60 13.26
C ILE A 50 1.47 -10.17 14.13
N GLY A 51 1.36 -11.44 14.55
CA GLY A 51 2.41 -12.12 15.30
C GLY A 51 3.75 -12.14 14.55
N GLU A 52 3.72 -12.45 13.25
CA GLU A 52 4.90 -12.41 12.38
C GLU A 52 5.48 -10.99 12.26
N HIS A 53 4.64 -9.96 12.09
CA HIS A 53 5.09 -8.57 12.03
C HIS A 53 5.72 -8.10 13.36
N LEU A 54 5.13 -8.47 14.49
CA LEU A 54 5.68 -8.19 15.82
C LEU A 54 7.01 -8.90 16.04
N ALA A 55 7.12 -10.18 15.65
CA ALA A 55 8.35 -10.95 15.75
C ALA A 55 9.47 -10.39 14.84
N ALA A 56 9.13 -9.88 13.66
CA ALA A 56 10.07 -9.21 12.76
C ALA A 56 10.57 -7.85 13.31
N GLY A 57 9.83 -7.25 14.24
CA GLY A 57 10.14 -5.94 14.82
C GLY A 57 9.55 -4.80 13.96
N PRO A 58 8.43 -4.19 14.36
CA PRO A 58 7.76 -3.16 13.56
C PRO A 58 8.63 -1.97 13.19
N ASP A 59 9.50 -1.51 14.10
CA ASP A 59 10.46 -0.43 13.83
C ASP A 59 11.49 -0.82 12.77
N ARG A 60 12.04 -2.03 12.87
CA ARG A 60 12.99 -2.58 11.88
C ARG A 60 12.36 -2.73 10.51
N VAL A 61 11.09 -3.17 10.46
CA VAL A 61 10.32 -3.27 9.22
C VAL A 61 10.14 -1.90 8.59
N ARG A 62 9.75 -0.88 9.36
CA ARG A 62 9.59 0.49 8.87
C ARG A 62 10.91 1.07 8.37
N GLU A 63 11.99 0.93 9.14
CA GLU A 63 13.32 1.39 8.77
C GLU A 63 13.78 0.75 7.46
N ARG A 64 13.59 -0.57 7.32
CA ARG A 64 13.94 -1.29 6.09
C ARG A 64 13.10 -0.82 4.90
N LEU A 65 11.79 -0.65 5.05
CA LEU A 65 10.92 -0.15 3.98
C LEU A 65 11.29 1.29 3.58
N ALA A 66 11.63 2.16 4.52
CA ALA A 66 12.10 3.51 4.21
C ALA A 66 13.44 3.49 3.44
N ALA A 67 14.37 2.61 3.82
CA ALA A 67 15.62 2.42 3.09
C ALA A 67 15.41 1.86 1.67
N ILE A 68 14.48 0.90 1.50
CA ILE A 68 14.07 0.39 0.19
C ILE A 68 13.47 1.52 -0.65
N GLY A 69 12.56 2.31 -0.09
CA GLY A 69 11.95 3.46 -0.77
C GLY A 69 12.98 4.47 -1.24
N ARG A 70 13.93 4.85 -0.37
CA ARG A 70 15.04 5.74 -0.75
C ARG A 70 15.84 5.18 -1.92
N ALA A 71 16.19 3.89 -1.87
CA ALA A 71 16.92 3.25 -2.96
C ALA A 71 16.12 3.22 -4.27
N SER A 72 14.82 2.94 -4.21
CA SER A 72 13.93 2.99 -5.37
C SER A 72 13.87 4.39 -5.96
N ARG A 73 13.69 5.44 -5.14
CA ARG A 73 13.63 6.83 -5.59
C ARG A 73 14.93 7.27 -6.27
N VAL A 74 16.08 7.05 -5.63
CA VAL A 74 17.39 7.38 -6.20
C VAL A 74 17.67 6.65 -7.52
N LEU A 75 17.24 5.38 -7.62
CA LEU A 75 17.49 4.58 -8.81
C LEU A 75 16.57 4.94 -9.99
N LEU A 76 15.33 5.31 -9.71
CA LEU A 76 14.29 5.51 -10.73
C LEU A 76 14.16 6.96 -11.19
N ASP A 77 14.61 7.94 -10.40
CA ASP A 77 14.48 9.34 -10.78
C ASP A 77 15.29 9.66 -12.05
N GLY A 78 14.62 10.27 -13.03
CA GLY A 78 15.16 10.63 -14.34
C GLY A 78 15.27 9.47 -15.34
N VAL A 79 15.04 8.23 -14.93
CA VAL A 79 15.10 7.06 -15.84
C VAL A 79 14.03 7.20 -16.91
N GLY A 80 14.40 7.13 -18.20
CA GLY A 80 13.46 7.29 -19.32
C GLY A 80 12.72 8.63 -19.33
N GLY A 81 13.18 9.63 -18.55
CA GLY A 81 12.49 10.90 -18.32
C GLY A 81 11.38 10.86 -17.26
N TRP A 82 11.19 9.74 -16.56
CA TRP A 82 10.25 9.65 -15.44
C TRP A 82 10.77 10.43 -14.23
N GLU A 83 9.89 11.15 -13.54
CA GLU A 83 10.24 11.96 -12.38
C GLU A 83 9.65 11.36 -11.10
N VAL A 84 10.46 11.21 -10.06
CA VAL A 84 10.00 10.79 -8.73
C VAL A 84 9.25 11.93 -8.03
N VAL A 85 8.13 11.61 -7.39
CA VAL A 85 7.30 12.62 -6.69
C VAL A 85 7.71 12.84 -5.23
N GLU A 86 7.93 11.77 -4.47
CA GLU A 86 8.21 11.85 -3.04
C GLU A 86 9.68 12.20 -2.76
N PRO A 87 10.00 12.90 -1.65
CA PRO A 87 11.38 13.15 -1.26
C PRO A 87 12.12 11.87 -0.86
N ASP A 88 13.45 11.90 -0.95
CA ASP A 88 14.31 10.74 -0.62
C ASP A 88 14.06 10.17 0.78
N ASP A 89 13.76 11.02 1.76
CA ASP A 89 13.54 10.66 3.16
C ASP A 89 12.08 10.35 3.52
N GLU A 90 11.18 10.29 2.54
CA GLU A 90 9.81 9.83 2.75
C GLU A 90 9.81 8.46 3.45
N PRO A 91 9.14 8.30 4.62
CA PRO A 91 9.18 7.10 5.44
C PRO A 91 8.33 5.94 4.90
N THR A 92 8.38 5.70 3.59
CA THR A 92 7.70 4.60 2.90
C THR A 92 8.54 4.03 1.76
N ALA A 93 8.27 2.76 1.43
CA ALA A 93 8.81 2.11 0.23
C ALA A 93 8.08 2.53 -1.05
N THR A 94 6.86 3.05 -0.95
CA THR A 94 6.09 3.48 -2.12
C THR A 94 6.81 4.64 -2.82
N THR A 95 6.92 4.53 -4.14
CA THR A 95 7.50 5.53 -5.02
C THR A 95 6.53 5.79 -6.17
N THR A 96 6.19 7.05 -6.39
CA THR A 96 5.33 7.50 -7.47
C THR A 96 6.17 8.16 -8.55
N LEU A 97 5.95 7.75 -9.80
CA LEU A 97 6.65 8.25 -10.98
C LEU A 97 5.68 9.03 -11.86
N ARG A 98 6.00 10.30 -12.16
CA ARG A 98 5.32 11.08 -13.19
C ARG A 98 5.86 10.71 -14.58
N PRO A 99 4.98 10.51 -15.56
CA PRO A 99 5.40 10.19 -16.92
C PRO A 99 6.07 11.37 -17.61
N PRO A 100 7.02 11.12 -18.53
CA PRO A 100 7.42 12.10 -19.53
C PRO A 100 6.23 12.53 -20.40
N ASP A 101 6.36 13.68 -21.08
CA ASP A 101 5.34 14.18 -22.00
C ASP A 101 4.97 13.15 -23.07
N GLY A 102 3.66 12.91 -23.23
CA GLY A 102 3.13 12.01 -24.26
C GLY A 102 3.20 10.52 -23.92
N VAL A 103 3.73 10.13 -22.76
CA VAL A 103 3.78 8.72 -22.34
C VAL A 103 2.43 8.28 -21.77
N ASP A 104 1.90 7.17 -22.30
CA ASP A 104 0.71 6.51 -21.77
C ASP A 104 1.07 5.54 -20.64
N VAL A 105 0.79 5.96 -19.40
CA VAL A 105 1.06 5.21 -18.17
C VAL A 105 0.42 3.81 -18.16
N VAL A 106 -0.79 3.65 -18.72
CA VAL A 106 -1.50 2.37 -18.72
C VAL A 106 -0.84 1.41 -19.73
N ALA A 107 -0.42 1.94 -20.88
CA ALA A 107 0.34 1.18 -21.86
C ALA A 107 1.70 0.75 -21.30
N THR A 108 2.47 1.67 -20.68
CA THR A 108 3.74 1.35 -20.02
C THR A 108 3.57 0.28 -18.96
N ARG A 109 2.58 0.41 -18.06
CA ARG A 109 2.29 -0.60 -17.03
C ARG A 109 1.98 -1.96 -17.64
N SER A 110 1.27 -1.98 -18.78
CA SER A 110 0.93 -3.22 -19.48
C SER A 110 2.17 -3.87 -20.10
N ALA A 111 3.03 -3.09 -20.74
CA ALA A 111 4.30 -3.56 -21.31
C ALA A 111 5.26 -4.10 -20.24
N LEU A 112 5.45 -3.37 -19.13
CA LEU A 112 6.23 -3.83 -17.98
C LEU A 112 5.77 -5.22 -17.49
N LEU A 113 4.46 -5.46 -17.43
CA LEU A 113 3.93 -6.75 -17.05
C LEU A 113 4.14 -7.83 -18.12
N SER A 114 3.75 -7.57 -19.37
CA SER A 114 3.73 -8.60 -20.42
C SER A 114 5.11 -8.95 -20.97
N GLU A 115 6.03 -7.98 -21.00
CA GLU A 115 7.34 -8.13 -21.63
C GLU A 115 8.45 -8.39 -20.61
N HIS A 116 8.31 -7.86 -19.39
CA HIS A 116 9.34 -7.95 -18.35
C HIS A 116 8.88 -8.72 -17.10
N GLY A 117 7.59 -9.07 -16.98
CA GLY A 117 7.06 -9.71 -15.78
C GLY A 117 7.00 -8.79 -14.55
N ILE A 118 7.09 -7.48 -14.74
CA ILE A 118 7.17 -6.48 -13.67
C ILE A 118 5.77 -5.98 -13.31
N VAL A 119 5.38 -6.18 -12.05
CA VAL A 119 4.07 -5.77 -11.55
C VAL A 119 4.17 -4.41 -10.87
N VAL A 120 3.58 -3.40 -11.50
CA VAL A 120 3.37 -2.05 -10.95
C VAL A 120 1.93 -1.59 -11.17
N SER A 121 1.55 -0.46 -10.56
CA SER A 121 0.20 0.08 -10.65
C SER A 121 0.17 1.37 -11.46
N ALA A 122 -0.69 1.44 -12.49
CA ALA A 122 -1.08 2.70 -13.09
C ALA A 122 -2.19 3.33 -12.24
N ILE A 123 -2.02 4.57 -11.82
CA ILE A 123 -2.96 5.30 -10.97
C ILE A 123 -3.46 6.51 -11.76
N GLY A 124 -4.76 6.51 -12.08
CA GLY A 124 -5.38 7.63 -12.78
C GLY A 124 -5.90 8.73 -11.84
N PRO A 125 -6.21 9.94 -12.38
CA PRO A 125 -6.71 11.07 -11.60
C PRO A 125 -8.00 10.78 -10.82
N GLU A 126 -8.80 9.79 -11.23
CA GLU A 126 -10.01 9.36 -10.53
C GLU A 126 -9.75 8.85 -9.10
N ARG A 127 -8.49 8.55 -8.77
CA ARG A 127 -8.07 8.11 -7.43
C ARG A 127 -7.95 9.27 -6.44
N ALA A 128 -7.74 10.50 -6.92
CA ALA A 128 -7.77 11.73 -6.12
C ALA A 128 -8.22 12.92 -6.99
N PRO A 129 -9.53 13.01 -7.30
CA PRO A 129 -10.06 14.06 -8.17
C PRO A 129 -9.77 15.46 -7.60
N GLY A 130 -9.19 16.33 -8.43
CA GLY A 130 -8.87 17.72 -8.06
C GLY A 130 -7.49 17.91 -7.42
N GLU A 131 -6.80 16.83 -7.03
CA GLU A 131 -5.43 16.88 -6.50
C GLU A 131 -4.41 16.34 -7.51
N MET A 132 -4.74 15.26 -8.22
CA MET A 132 -3.86 14.69 -9.25
C MET A 132 -3.95 15.48 -10.56
N THR A 133 -2.79 15.84 -11.11
CA THR A 133 -2.67 16.58 -12.38
C THR A 133 -2.60 15.68 -13.62
N GLY A 134 -2.44 14.37 -13.43
CA GLY A 134 -2.32 13.39 -14.50
C GLY A 134 -2.17 11.96 -13.95
N PRO A 135 -2.15 10.94 -14.83
CA PRO A 135 -1.88 9.57 -14.42
C PRO A 135 -0.41 9.41 -13.98
N VAL A 136 -0.17 8.49 -13.05
CA VAL A 136 1.18 8.19 -12.53
C VAL A 136 1.41 6.68 -12.45
N LEU A 137 2.67 6.27 -12.52
CA LEU A 137 3.06 4.90 -12.27
C LEU A 137 3.50 4.77 -10.80
N ARG A 138 2.95 3.79 -10.07
CA ARG A 138 3.28 3.58 -8.65
C ARG A 138 3.98 2.26 -8.44
N VAL A 139 5.16 2.35 -7.85
CA VAL A 139 6.00 1.24 -7.40
C VAL A 139 5.80 1.09 -5.89
N SER A 140 5.62 -0.13 -5.41
CA SER A 140 5.41 -0.39 -3.98
C SER A 140 6.14 -1.68 -3.58
N PRO A 141 7.48 -1.63 -3.51
CA PRO A 141 8.29 -2.79 -3.18
C PRO A 141 7.99 -3.29 -1.77
N HIS A 142 8.04 -4.60 -1.60
CA HIS A 142 7.90 -5.24 -0.29
C HIS A 142 9.27 -5.52 0.32
N LEU A 143 9.32 -6.02 1.56
CA LEU A 143 10.55 -6.31 2.31
C LEU A 143 11.50 -7.30 1.63
N ASP A 144 10.94 -8.17 0.78
CA ASP A 144 11.63 -9.22 0.03
C ASP A 144 12.14 -8.77 -1.34
N VAL A 145 11.96 -7.50 -1.71
CA VAL A 145 12.50 -6.97 -2.97
C VAL A 145 14.04 -7.03 -2.96
N ALA A 146 14.60 -7.49 -4.07
CA ALA A 146 16.03 -7.47 -4.32
C ALA A 146 16.44 -6.18 -5.06
N MET A 147 17.71 -5.80 -4.99
CA MET A 147 18.20 -4.63 -5.72
C MET A 147 18.10 -4.84 -7.24
N GLU A 148 18.31 -6.09 -7.65
CA GLU A 148 18.23 -6.54 -9.02
C GLU A 148 16.81 -6.35 -9.59
N ASP A 149 15.76 -6.51 -8.78
CA ASP A 149 14.37 -6.25 -9.20
C ASP A 149 14.16 -4.76 -9.52
N LEU A 150 14.73 -3.87 -8.69
CA LEU A 150 14.64 -2.43 -8.90
C LEU A 150 15.46 -1.99 -10.12
N GLN A 151 16.63 -2.61 -10.34
CA GLN A 151 17.46 -2.38 -11.52
C GLN A 151 16.80 -2.87 -12.80
N ALA A 152 16.11 -4.02 -12.74
CA ALA A 152 15.33 -4.53 -13.87
C ALA A 152 14.18 -3.59 -14.24
N LEU A 153 13.50 -3.01 -13.23
CA LEU A 153 12.50 -1.96 -13.48
C LEU A 153 13.13 -0.73 -14.13
N ALA A 154 14.25 -0.23 -13.60
CA ALA A 154 14.93 0.92 -14.18
C ALA A 154 15.39 0.68 -15.63
N ALA A 155 15.83 -0.54 -15.97
CA ALA A 155 16.23 -0.88 -17.34
C ALA A 155 15.05 -1.03 -18.31
N ALA A 156 13.84 -1.27 -17.80
CA ALA A 156 12.63 -1.48 -18.59
C ALA A 156 11.77 -0.22 -18.75
N LEU A 157 12.08 0.85 -18.01
CA LEU A 157 11.47 2.18 -18.11
C LEU A 157 12.20 3.06 -19.12
#